data_AF-A0A369Q701-F1
#
_entry.id   AF-A0A369Q701-F1
#
_cell.length_a   1.000
_cell.length_b   1.000
_cell.length_c   1.000
_cell.angle_alpha   90.00
_cell.angle_beta   90.00
_cell.angle_gamma   90.00
#
_symmetry.space_group_name_H-M   'P 1'
#
loop_
_entity.id
_entity.type
_entity.pdbx_description
1 polymer ?
#
loop_
_entity_poly.entity_id
_entity_poly.type
_entity_poly.pdbx_seq_one_letter_code
_entity_poly.pdbx_strand_id
1 'polypeptide(L)'
;MFPMTSLIPAPLIVLLLKEELKSQKLMSGLNQLGIVAEPYQSDLGRVILMLMGFANSEQDEALYTFYNEQLGLFTALEIGVFQQQLDHLALRLYQELEAIRR
;
A
#
# COMPACT_ATOMS: atom_id res chain seq x y z
N MET A 1 20.65 -8.33 -9.83
CA MET A 1 20.61 -6.97 -9.25
C MET A 1 20.06 -6.06 -10.33
N PHE A 2 18.80 -5.64 -10.24
CA PHE A 2 18.22 -4.73 -11.24
C PHE A 2 18.72 -3.31 -10.95
N PRO A 3 19.31 -2.60 -11.93
CA PRO A 3 19.70 -1.22 -11.73
C PRO A 3 18.42 -0.35 -11.67
N MET A 4 17.87 -0.15 -10.47
CA MET A 4 16.76 0.76 -10.24
C MET A 4 17.26 2.20 -10.09
N THR A 5 17.81 2.76 -11.17
CA THR A 5 18.28 4.16 -11.21
C THR A 5 17.49 5.04 -12.18
N SER A 6 16.42 4.52 -12.79
CA SER A 6 15.38 5.38 -13.37
C SER A 6 14.33 5.68 -12.28
N LEU A 7 14.13 6.96 -11.96
CA LEU A 7 13.04 7.41 -11.09
C LEU A 7 11.72 6.81 -11.59
N ILE A 8 11.15 5.88 -10.83
CA ILE A 8 9.82 5.35 -11.12
C ILE A 8 8.85 6.54 -11.11
N PRO A 9 8.03 6.75 -12.16
CA PRO A 9 7.13 7.89 -12.18
C PRO A 9 6.18 7.87 -10.98
N ALA A 10 6.06 8.99 -10.26
CA ALA A 10 5.14 9.12 -9.14
C ALA A 10 3.69 8.66 -9.46
N PRO A 11 3.12 8.94 -10.66
CA PRO A 11 1.80 8.43 -11.02
C PRO A 11 1.71 6.90 -11.03
N LEU A 12 2.79 6.20 -11.35
CA LEU A 12 2.82 4.74 -11.33
C LEU A 12 2.80 4.22 -9.89
N ILE A 13 3.56 4.82 -8.98
CA ILE A 13 3.52 4.46 -7.55
C ILE A 13 2.12 4.67 -6.97
N VAL A 14 1.49 5.81 -7.27
CA VAL A 14 0.12 6.10 -6.83
C VAL A 14 -0.88 5.08 -7.40
N LEU A 15 -0.73 4.68 -8.66
CA LEU A 15 -1.57 3.64 -9.26
C LEU A 15 -1.40 2.29 -8.54
N LEU A 16 -0.16 1.89 -8.21
CA LEU A 16 0.10 0.65 -7.50
C LEU A 16 -0.47 0.67 -6.07
N LEU A 17 -0.30 1.78 -5.35
CA LEU A 17 -0.92 1.98 -4.02
C LEU A 17 -2.44 1.90 -4.09
N LYS A 18 -3.06 2.41 -5.15
CA LYS A 18 -4.50 2.31 -5.38
C LYS A 18 -4.94 0.85 -5.54
N GLU A 19 -4.20 0.04 -6.31
CA GLU A 19 -4.51 -1.39 -6.46
C GLU A 19 -4.30 -2.16 -5.15
N GLU A 20 -3.25 -1.83 -4.38
CA GLU A 20 -3.05 -2.42 -3.06
C GLU A 20 -4.20 -2.10 -2.11
N LEU A 21 -4.66 -0.85 -2.05
CA LEU A 21 -5.80 -0.45 -1.22
C LEU A 21 -7.07 -1.23 -1.59
N LYS A 22 -7.35 -1.44 -2.88
CA LYS A 22 -8.49 -2.27 -3.32
C LYS A 22 -8.32 -3.72 -2.89
N SER A 23 -7.12 -4.27 -3.06
CA SER A 23 -6.79 -5.64 -2.65
C SER A 23 -7.05 -5.81 -1.15
N GLN A 24 -6.49 -4.94 -0.32
CA GLN A 24 -6.69 -4.97 1.13
C GLN A 24 -8.15 -4.78 1.53
N LYS A 25 -8.90 -3.91 0.83
CA LYS A 25 -10.33 -3.72 1.08
C LYS A 25 -11.13 -4.99 0.79
N LEU A 26 -10.83 -5.67 -0.32
CA LEU A 26 -11.45 -6.94 -0.68
C LEU A 26 -11.14 -8.01 0.36
N MET A 27 -9.87 -8.15 0.74
CA MET A 27 -9.39 -9.10 1.73
C MET A 27 -10.08 -8.92 3.08
N SER A 28 -10.19 -7.67 3.54
CA SER A 28 -10.90 -7.31 4.76
C SER A 28 -12.39 -7.72 4.69
N GLY A 29 -13.05 -7.44 3.56
CA GLY A 29 -14.43 -7.85 3.34
C GLY A 29 -14.63 -9.37 3.33
N LEU A 30 -13.72 -10.12 2.67
CA LEU A 30 -13.75 -11.58 2.65
C LEU A 30 -13.58 -12.18 4.06
N ASN A 31 -12.62 -11.66 4.83
CA ASN A 31 -12.39 -12.09 6.21
C ASN A 31 -13.61 -11.82 7.10
N GLN A 32 -14.28 -10.68 6.92
CA GLN A 32 -15.53 -10.35 7.64
C GLN A 32 -16.68 -11.32 7.31
N LEU A 33 -16.67 -11.92 6.11
CA LEU A 33 -17.61 -12.96 5.69
C LEU A 33 -17.19 -14.37 6.16
N GLY A 34 -16.10 -14.49 6.92
CA GLY A 34 -15.55 -15.77 7.37
C GLY A 34 -14.80 -16.55 6.29
N ILE A 35 -14.49 -15.92 5.15
CA ILE A 35 -13.68 -16.52 4.09
C ILE A 35 -12.21 -16.20 4.40
N VAL A 36 -11.39 -17.25 4.54
CA VAL A 36 -9.95 -17.10 4.76
C VAL A 36 -9.31 -16.48 3.53
N ALA A 37 -8.99 -15.18 3.62
CA ALA A 37 -8.49 -14.42 2.49
C ALA A 37 -6.95 -14.47 2.39
N GLU A 38 -6.22 -14.79 3.47
CA GLU A 38 -4.75 -14.79 3.56
C GLU A 38 -4.01 -15.39 2.35
N PRO A 39 -4.44 -16.51 1.73
CA PRO A 39 -3.76 -17.07 0.55
C PRO A 39 -3.75 -16.15 -0.68
N TYR A 40 -4.63 -15.14 -0.72
CA TYR A 40 -4.74 -14.16 -1.80
C TYR A 40 -3.99 -12.85 -1.49
N GLN A 41 -3.35 -12.74 -0.32
CA GLN A 41 -2.56 -11.56 0.02
C GLN A 41 -1.37 -11.44 -0.91
N SER A 42 -1.27 -10.31 -1.61
CA SER A 42 -0.16 -10.06 -2.53
C SER A 42 1.01 -9.38 -1.82
N ASP A 43 2.24 -9.65 -2.26
CA ASP A 43 3.45 -8.93 -1.83
C ASP A 43 3.61 -7.54 -2.48
N LEU A 44 2.55 -6.99 -3.09
CA LEU A 44 2.60 -5.73 -3.84
C LEU A 44 3.08 -4.56 -2.98
N GLY A 45 2.69 -4.50 -1.69
CA GLY A 45 3.20 -3.50 -0.76
C GLY A 45 4.74 -3.48 -0.67
N ARG A 46 5.38 -4.65 -0.58
CA ARG A 46 6.85 -4.76 -0.57
C ARG A 46 7.45 -4.27 -1.89
N VAL A 47 6.83 -4.62 -3.01
CA VAL A 47 7.26 -4.18 -4.34
C VAL A 47 7.18 -2.66 -4.46
N ILE A 48 6.10 -2.04 -3.99
CA ILE A 48 5.93 -0.58 -3.98
C ILE A 48 7.05 0.09 -3.18
N LEU A 49 7.33 -0.40 -1.96
CA LEU A 49 8.38 0.18 -1.12
C LEU A 49 9.77 0.05 -1.76
N MET A 50 10.08 -1.10 -2.37
CA MET A 50 11.31 -1.28 -3.13
C MET A 50 11.40 -0.30 -4.32
N LEU A 51 10.31 -0.10 -5.07
CA LEU A 51 10.26 0.84 -6.19
C LEU A 51 10.44 2.31 -5.74
N MET A 52 10.05 2.63 -4.50
CA MET A 52 10.29 3.94 -3.88
C MET A 52 11.72 4.10 -3.34
N GLY A 53 12.54 3.05 -3.38
CA GLY A 53 13.94 3.08 -2.95
C GLY A 53 14.16 2.84 -1.46
N PHE A 54 13.16 2.33 -0.73
CA PHE A 54 13.37 1.81 0.62
C PHE A 54 14.19 0.51 0.53
N ALA A 55 15.24 0.41 1.35
CA ALA A 55 16.26 -0.64 1.26
C ALA A 55 16.11 -1.68 2.36
N ASN A 56 15.92 -2.95 1.97
CA ASN A 56 15.84 -4.20 2.78
C ASN A 56 16.78 -4.23 4.02
N SER A 57 16.49 -3.46 5.07
CA SER A 57 17.28 -3.25 6.30
C SER A 57 16.36 -3.13 7.53
N GLU A 58 16.91 -3.13 8.75
CA GLU A 58 16.09 -3.08 10.00
C GLU A 58 15.18 -1.84 10.12
N GLN A 59 15.48 -0.73 9.42
CA GLN A 59 14.55 0.41 9.28
C GLN A 59 13.23 0.03 8.58
N ASP A 60 13.22 -1.06 7.83
CA ASP A 60 12.07 -1.49 7.06
C ASP A 60 10.98 -2.13 7.88
N GLU A 61 11.28 -2.68 9.06
CA GLU A 61 10.23 -3.31 9.86
C GLU A 61 9.28 -2.25 10.43
N ALA A 62 9.82 -1.12 10.89
CA ALA A 62 9.03 0.02 11.34
C ALA A 62 8.28 0.67 10.17
N LEU A 63 8.92 0.84 9.01
CA LEU A 63 8.28 1.36 7.80
C LEU A 63 7.15 0.44 7.31
N TYR A 64 7.39 -0.87 7.31
CA TYR A 64 6.42 -1.86 6.88
C TYR A 64 5.23 -1.94 7.86
N THR A 65 5.51 -1.79 9.16
CA THR A 65 4.48 -1.67 10.19
C THR A 65 3.62 -0.43 9.94
N PHE A 66 4.25 0.74 9.79
CA PHE A 66 3.55 2.00 9.45
C PHE A 66 2.70 1.84 8.19
N TYR A 67 3.26 1.25 7.14
CA TYR A 67 2.58 1.01 5.87
C TYR A 67 1.32 0.15 6.05
N ASN A 68 1.43 -0.98 6.75
CA ASN A 68 0.29 -1.87 6.99
C ASN A 68 -0.76 -1.22 7.91
N GLU A 69 -0.35 -0.41 8.89
CA GLU A 69 -1.26 0.35 9.74
C GLU A 69 -2.08 1.35 8.91
N GLN A 70 -1.45 2.11 8.00
CA GLN A 70 -2.17 3.01 7.10
C GLN A 70 -3.16 2.26 6.21
N LEU A 71 -2.75 1.12 5.62
CA LEU A 71 -3.65 0.27 4.83
C LEU A 71 -4.85 -0.21 5.65
N GLY A 72 -4.63 -0.64 6.89
CA GLY A 72 -5.69 -1.04 7.81
C GLY A 72 -6.68 0.09 8.11
N LEU A 73 -6.18 1.29 8.42
CA LEU A 73 -7.03 2.46 8.68
C LEU A 73 -7.88 2.86 7.47
N PHE A 74 -7.29 2.86 6.28
CA PHE A 74 -7.99 3.28 5.06
C PHE A 74 -9.04 2.26 4.61
N THR A 75 -8.79 0.97 4.82
CA THR A 75 -9.70 -0.11 4.40
C THR A 75 -10.84 -0.37 5.39
N ALA A 76 -10.74 0.18 6.61
CA ALA A 76 -11.82 0.16 7.60
C ALA A 76 -13.01 1.06 7.23
N LEU A 77 -12.86 1.98 6.27
CA LEU A 77 -13.94 2.83 5.79
C LEU A 77 -15.09 2.03 5.19
N GLU A 78 -16.32 2.53 5.29
CA GLU A 78 -17.49 1.96 4.62
C GLU A 78 -17.28 1.94 3.08
N ILE A 79 -17.82 0.94 2.37
CA ILE A 79 -17.47 0.68 0.95
C ILE A 79 -17.77 1.88 0.06
N GLY A 80 -18.92 2.54 0.24
CA GLY A 80 -19.29 3.72 -0.54
C GLY A 80 -18.30 4.86 -0.33
N VAL A 81 -17.93 5.13 0.92
CA VAL A 81 -16.94 6.16 1.28
C VAL A 81 -15.55 5.81 0.74
N PHE A 82 -15.13 4.57 0.90
CA PHE A 82 -13.83 4.08 0.40
C PHE A 82 -13.69 4.30 -1.10
N GLN A 83 -14.71 3.95 -1.88
CA GLN A 83 -14.67 4.10 -3.35
C GLN A 83 -14.57 5.57 -3.76
N GLN A 84 -15.28 6.47 -3.09
CA GLN A 84 -15.23 7.90 -3.35
C GLN A 84 -13.88 8.53 -2.99
N GLN A 85 -13.21 8.00 -1.96
CA GLN A 85 -11.95 8.55 -1.46
C GLN A 85 -10.71 7.84 -1.97
N LEU A 86 -10.84 6.75 -2.72
CA LEU A 86 -9.73 5.88 -3.10
C LEU A 86 -8.53 6.62 -3.73
N ASP A 87 -8.79 7.54 -4.67
CA ASP A 87 -7.73 8.33 -5.29
C ASP A 87 -7.01 9.25 -4.30
N HIS A 88 -7.78 9.83 -3.37
CA HIS A 88 -7.24 10.69 -2.32
C HIS A 88 -6.42 9.88 -1.31
N LEU A 89 -6.89 8.69 -0.91
CA LEU A 89 -6.19 7.79 0.01
C LEU A 89 -4.86 7.31 -0.58
N ALA A 90 -4.85 6.92 -1.86
CA ALA A 90 -3.63 6.50 -2.54
C ALA A 90 -2.60 7.64 -2.64
N LEU A 91 -3.06 8.86 -3.00
CA LEU A 91 -2.18 10.03 -3.05
C LEU A 91 -1.65 10.41 -1.66
N ARG A 92 -2.51 10.37 -0.64
CA ARG A 92 -2.13 10.63 0.75
C ARG A 92 -1.06 9.66 1.23
N LEU A 93 -1.26 8.36 1.00
CA LEU A 93 -0.28 7.34 1.38
C LEU A 93 1.06 7.56 0.67
N TYR A 94 1.04 7.90 -0.63
CA TYR A 94 2.23 8.27 -1.37
C TYR A 94 2.97 9.46 -0.74
N GLN A 95 2.24 10.52 -0.37
CA GLN A 95 2.82 11.71 0.25
C GLN A 95 3.44 11.40 1.62
N GLU A 96 2.79 10.56 2.42
CA GLU A 96 3.31 10.10 3.72
C GLU A 96 4.60 9.29 3.55
N LEU A 97 4.63 8.36 2.59
CA LEU A 97 5.84 7.58 2.27
C LEU A 97 6.98 8.46 1.73
N GLU A 98 6.69 9.41 0.84
CA GLU A 98 7.70 10.37 0.36
C GLU A 98 8.24 11.27 1.47
N ALA A 99 7.42 11.61 2.48
CA ALA A 99 7.88 12.37 3.64
C ALA A 99 8.85 11.57 4.51
N ILE A 100 8.64 10.26 4.64
CA ILE A 100 9.55 9.36 5.38
C ILE A 100 10.87 9.13 4.64
N ARG A 101 10.83 9.12 3.30
CA ARG A 101 12.01 8.90 2.45
C ARG A 101 13.02 10.06 2.50
N ARG A 102 12.58 11.27 2.86
CA ARG A 102 13.40 12.49 2.90
C ARG A 102 14.18 12.61 4.19
#